data_AF-A0AAN8FW38-F1
#
_entry.id   AF-A0AAN8FW38-F1
#
_cell.length_a   1.000
_cell.length_b   1.000
_cell.length_c   1.000
_cell.angle_alpha   90.00
_cell.angle_beta   90.00
_cell.angle_gamma   90.00
#
_symmetry.space_group_name_H-M   'P 1'
#
loop_
_entity.id
_entity.type
_entity.pdbx_description
1 polymer ?
#
loop_
_entity_poly.entity_id
_entity_poly.type
_entity_poly.pdbx_seq_one_letter_code
_entity_poly.pdbx_strand_id
1 'polypeptide(L)'
;MEMYTDTLSHSFVGMFTNPFPDAADLLFTRLGLLLLAIELKDEENRECNIAINPGPSCVIQPQTQGFFIAQSADEVKRAFFWCKQCHEDIRDVTLIKKCKCKNLALFRRSTKPSALRDYSGFDALFNQNDVSSRNVNMANQPSVPQHGSQVQLRLLNEQ
;
A
#
# COMPACT_ATOMS: atom_id res chain seq x y z
N MET A 1 1.43 19.96 -1.52
CA MET A 1 1.75 18.90 -0.54
C MET A 1 0.51 18.67 0.30
N GLU A 2 0.12 17.42 0.46
CA GLU A 2 -1.06 17.01 1.19
C GLU A 2 -0.71 15.88 2.17
N MET A 3 -1.61 15.61 3.11
CA MET A 3 -1.47 14.51 4.06
C MET A 3 -2.03 13.22 3.45
N TYR A 4 -1.26 12.15 3.56
CA TYR A 4 -1.61 10.82 3.06
C TYR A 4 -1.36 9.76 4.12
N THR A 5 -2.03 8.62 4.00
CA THR A 5 -1.84 7.46 4.87
C THR A 5 -1.66 6.21 4.04
N ASP A 6 -0.66 5.38 4.37
CA ASP A 6 -0.50 4.04 3.79
C ASP A 6 0.19 3.11 4.79
N THR A 7 0.11 1.81 4.56
CA THR A 7 0.79 0.81 5.39
C THR A 7 2.27 0.79 5.07
N LEU A 8 3.12 0.77 6.11
CA LEU A 8 4.56 0.59 5.93
C LEU A 8 4.88 -0.84 5.46
N SER A 9 5.91 -0.99 4.64
CA SER A 9 6.40 -2.31 4.25
C SER A 9 6.80 -3.14 5.47
N HIS A 10 6.58 -4.45 5.40
CA HIS A 10 7.06 -5.37 6.43
C HIS A 10 8.59 -5.36 6.58
N SER A 11 9.33 -4.89 5.57
CA SER A 11 10.79 -4.72 5.68
C SER A 11 11.23 -3.70 6.74
N PHE A 12 10.33 -2.85 7.25
CA PHE A 12 10.64 -1.93 8.35
C PHE A 12 10.58 -2.60 9.74
N VAL A 13 9.94 -3.77 9.86
CA VAL A 13 9.78 -4.47 11.13
C VAL A 13 11.09 -5.14 11.52
N GLY A 14 11.64 -4.77 12.68
CA GLY A 14 12.85 -5.37 13.24
C GLY A 14 14.13 -5.13 12.43
N MET A 15 14.12 -4.24 11.44
CA MET A 15 15.27 -3.97 10.59
C MET A 15 16.29 -3.01 11.24
N PHE A 16 15.80 -2.10 12.08
CA PHE A 16 16.59 -1.00 12.62
C PHE A 16 16.77 -1.11 14.12
N THR A 17 17.90 -0.56 14.60
CA THR A 17 18.16 -0.39 16.04
C THR A 17 17.33 0.74 16.64
N ASN A 18 17.08 1.81 15.88
CA ASN A 18 16.13 2.88 16.25
C ASN A 18 14.94 2.84 15.27
N PRO A 19 13.86 2.09 15.56
CA PRO A 19 12.89 1.72 14.54
C PRO A 19 12.19 2.89 13.86
N PHE A 20 11.65 3.86 14.62
CA PHE A 20 11.01 5.03 14.01
C PHE A 20 12.02 6.01 13.39
N PRO A 21 13.05 6.49 14.10
CA PRO A 21 13.97 7.49 13.54
C PRO A 21 14.71 7.01 12.29
N ASP A 22 15.21 5.77 12.29
CA ASP A 22 15.95 5.22 11.15
C ASP A 22 15.00 4.96 9.95
N ALA A 23 13.75 4.58 10.21
CA ALA A 23 12.74 4.44 9.17
C ALA A 23 12.35 5.80 8.56
N ALA A 24 12.15 6.82 9.39
CA ALA A 24 11.86 8.17 8.93
C ALA A 24 13.00 8.74 8.09
N ASP A 25 14.26 8.52 8.51
CA ASP A 25 15.44 8.92 7.75
C ASP A 25 15.53 8.20 6.40
N LEU A 26 15.32 6.88 6.37
CA LEU A 26 15.30 6.13 5.11
C LEU A 26 14.19 6.62 4.17
N LEU A 27 12.98 6.84 4.70
CA LEU A 27 11.85 7.33 3.91
C LEU A 27 12.13 8.72 3.34
N PHE A 28 12.74 9.61 4.12
CA PHE A 28 13.07 10.95 3.69
C PHE A 28 14.21 10.96 2.68
N THR A 29 15.35 10.36 3.02
CA THR A 29 16.59 10.43 2.23
C THR A 29 16.55 9.53 0.99
N ARG A 30 15.91 8.36 1.07
CA ARG A 30 15.89 7.38 -0.02
C ARG A 30 14.60 7.38 -0.83
N LEU A 31 13.45 7.65 -0.21
CA LEU A 31 12.15 7.60 -0.92
C LEU A 31 11.55 8.99 -1.17
N GLY A 32 12.12 10.06 -0.60
CA GLY A 32 11.60 11.42 -0.71
C GLY A 32 10.26 11.60 0.00
N LEU A 33 9.98 10.82 1.05
CA LEU A 33 8.73 10.81 1.79
C LEU A 33 8.94 11.34 3.21
N LEU A 34 8.14 12.32 3.62
CA LEU A 34 8.16 12.82 4.99
C LEU A 34 7.16 12.02 5.84
N LEU A 35 7.67 11.12 6.68
CA LEU A 35 6.87 10.40 7.69
C LEU A 35 6.70 11.26 8.95
N LEU A 36 5.46 11.54 9.34
CA LEU A 36 5.14 12.36 10.51
C LEU A 36 4.76 11.54 11.74
N ALA A 37 3.97 10.48 11.53
CA ALA A 37 3.39 9.71 12.61
C ALA A 37 3.19 8.25 12.19
N ILE A 38 3.01 7.38 13.17
CA ILE A 38 2.65 5.98 12.98
C ILE A 38 1.51 5.57 13.90
N GLU A 39 0.74 4.59 13.44
CA GLU A 39 -0.29 3.91 14.22
C GLU A 39 0.35 2.93 15.21
N LEU A 40 -0.07 3.02 16.47
CA LEU A 40 0.20 2.06 17.53
C LEU A 40 -1.08 1.29 17.82
N LYS A 41 -1.01 -0.03 17.68
CA LYS A 41 -2.11 -0.94 17.98
C LYS A 41 -1.95 -1.48 19.39
N ASP A 42 -3.00 -1.33 20.19
CA ASP A 42 -3.13 -1.99 21.50
C ASP A 42 -4.09 -3.18 21.34
N GLU A 43 -3.55 -4.40 21.42
CA GLU A 43 -4.35 -5.63 21.29
C GLU A 43 -5.27 -5.88 22.49
N GLU A 44 -4.92 -5.37 23.68
CA GLU A 44 -5.68 -5.58 24.91
C GLU A 44 -6.92 -4.71 24.93
N ASN A 45 -6.75 -3.42 24.64
CA ASN A 45 -7.84 -2.44 24.66
C ASN A 45 -8.56 -2.28 23.32
N ARG A 46 -8.06 -2.90 22.25
CA ARG A 46 -8.53 -2.73 20.85
C ARG A 46 -8.53 -1.26 20.41
N GLU A 47 -7.58 -0.49 20.92
CA GLU A 47 -7.42 0.92 20.61
C GLU A 47 -6.30 1.13 19.58
N CYS A 48 -6.51 2.12 18.71
CA CYS A 48 -5.50 2.57 17.75
C CYS A 48 -5.09 4.00 18.13
N ASN A 49 -3.85 4.15 18.58
CA ASN A 49 -3.27 5.44 18.93
C ASN A 49 -2.36 5.95 17.80
N ILE A 50 -2.30 7.27 17.62
CA ILE A 50 -1.39 7.90 16.65
C ILE A 50 -0.23 8.48 17.43
N ALA A 51 0.97 7.96 17.20
CA ALA A 51 2.19 8.51 17.76
C ALA A 51 2.83 9.46 16.75
N ILE A 52 2.84 10.76 17.08
CA ILE A 52 3.44 11.81 16.25
C ILE A 52 4.91 11.94 16.64
N ASN A 53 5.80 11.76 15.67
CA ASN A 53 7.26 11.78 15.86
C ASN A 53 7.70 11.01 17.13
N PRO A 54 7.37 9.71 17.25
CA PRO A 54 7.73 8.96 18.44
C PRO A 54 9.24 8.81 18.60
N GLY A 55 9.65 8.58 19.84
CA GLY A 55 11.05 8.31 20.18
C GLY A 55 11.57 6.97 19.67
N PRO A 56 12.88 6.69 19.89
CA PRO A 56 13.56 5.50 19.39
C PRO A 56 13.06 4.18 20.03
N SER A 57 12.36 4.21 21.15
CA SER A 57 11.77 3.02 21.77
C SER A 57 10.50 2.53 21.05
N CYS A 58 9.95 3.33 20.13
CA CYS A 58 8.72 3.00 19.43
C CYS A 58 9.00 2.05 18.27
N VAL A 59 8.50 0.83 18.38
CA VAL A 59 8.71 -0.23 17.39
C VAL A 59 7.63 -0.18 16.31
N ILE A 60 8.06 -0.26 15.04
CA ILE A 60 7.15 -0.43 13.91
C ILE A 60 6.66 -1.87 13.89
N GLN A 61 5.36 -2.05 14.09
CA GLN A 61 4.73 -3.36 14.07
C GLN A 61 4.36 -3.78 12.64
N PRO A 62 4.10 -5.07 12.40
CA PRO A 62 3.50 -5.51 11.15
C PRO A 62 2.19 -4.76 10.86
N GLN A 63 2.00 -4.35 9.61
CA GLN A 63 0.81 -3.63 9.16
C GLN A 63 0.57 -2.29 9.90
N THR A 64 1.63 -1.65 10.42
CA THR A 64 1.54 -0.27 10.94
C THR A 64 1.20 0.71 9.83
N GLN A 65 0.16 1.52 10.06
CA GLN A 65 -0.17 2.66 9.21
C GLN A 65 0.79 3.83 9.49
N GLY A 66 1.38 4.39 8.44
CA GLY A 66 2.18 5.61 8.49
C GLY A 66 1.39 6.81 7.98
N PHE A 67 1.70 7.99 8.54
CA PHE A 67 1.12 9.28 8.16
C PHE A 67 2.19 10.12 7.48
N PHE A 68 1.95 10.51 6.24
CA PHE A 68 2.95 11.10 5.36
C PHE A 68 2.51 12.48 4.87
N ILE A 69 3.48 13.31 4.54
CA ILE A 69 3.30 14.49 3.67
C ILE A 69 3.99 14.20 2.34
N ALA A 70 3.23 14.26 1.25
CA ALA A 70 3.73 13.98 -0.10
C ALA A 70 3.03 14.85 -1.16
N GLN A 71 3.40 14.67 -2.43
CA GLN A 71 2.73 15.32 -3.56
C GLN A 71 1.60 14.47 -4.14
N SER A 72 1.67 13.15 -3.99
CA SER A 72 0.61 12.24 -4.44
C SER A 72 0.58 10.93 -3.64
N ALA A 73 -0.54 10.20 -3.74
CA ALA A 73 -0.67 8.87 -3.15
C ALA A 73 0.31 7.84 -3.74
N ASP A 74 0.65 7.99 -5.03
CA ASP A 74 1.61 7.11 -5.70
C ASP A 74 3.01 7.23 -5.10
N GLU A 75 3.39 8.44 -4.66
CA GLU A 75 4.65 8.63 -3.97
C GLU A 75 4.71 7.84 -2.67
N VAL A 76 3.65 7.95 -1.86
CA VAL A 76 3.53 7.25 -0.58
C VAL A 76 3.50 5.74 -0.78
N LYS A 77 2.92 5.26 -1.89
CA LYS A 77 2.82 3.83 -2.16
C LYS A 77 4.17 3.12 -2.24
N ARG A 78 5.23 3.85 -2.58
CA ARG A 78 6.60 3.33 -2.61
C ARG A 78 7.05 2.82 -1.23
N ALA A 79 6.60 3.44 -0.13
CA ALA A 79 6.93 2.99 1.22
C ALA A 79 6.39 1.59 1.51
N PHE A 80 5.20 1.27 1.00
CA PHE A 80 4.60 -0.07 1.10
C PHE A 80 5.35 -1.10 0.25
N PHE A 81 5.85 -0.70 -0.91
CA PHE A 81 6.59 -1.59 -1.81
C PHE A 81 8.06 -1.74 -1.47
N TRP A 82 8.61 -0.90 -0.58
CA TRP A 82 10.03 -0.92 -0.29
C TRP A 82 10.49 -2.24 0.33
N CYS A 83 11.64 -2.73 -0.12
CA CYS A 83 12.32 -3.87 0.48
C CYS A 83 13.81 -3.70 0.30
N LYS A 84 14.58 -3.91 1.37
CA LYS A 84 16.04 -3.76 1.33
C LYS A 84 16.67 -4.58 0.19
N GLN A 85 16.36 -5.87 0.10
CA GLN A 85 16.97 -6.77 -0.89
C GLN A 85 16.65 -6.42 -2.35
N CYS A 86 15.51 -5.76 -2.63
CA CYS A 86 15.10 -5.45 -4.00
C CYS A 86 15.31 -3.99 -4.39
N HIS A 87 15.22 -3.08 -3.43
CA HIS A 87 15.07 -1.64 -3.67
C HIS A 87 16.16 -0.81 -2.98
N GLU A 88 17.16 -1.44 -2.34
CA GLU A 88 18.31 -0.73 -1.74
C GLU A 88 19.15 0.00 -2.80
N ASP A 89 19.41 -0.63 -3.95
CA ASP A 89 20.27 -0.07 -5.00
C ASP A 89 19.56 0.86 -6.00
N ILE A 90 18.24 1.05 -5.85
CA ILE A 90 17.47 1.93 -6.73
C ILE A 90 17.80 3.39 -6.39
N ARG A 91 18.31 4.14 -7.39
CA ARG A 91 18.59 5.57 -7.27
C ARG A 91 17.38 6.44 -7.64
N ASP A 92 16.67 6.04 -8.69
CA ASP A 92 15.46 6.72 -9.14
C ASP A 92 14.26 6.16 -8.39
N VAL A 93 13.71 6.95 -7.47
CA VAL A 93 12.56 6.57 -6.64
C VAL A 93 11.33 6.19 -7.45
N THR A 94 11.18 6.68 -8.68
CA THR A 94 10.04 6.36 -9.55
C THR A 94 10.04 4.90 -10.02
N LEU A 95 11.19 4.21 -9.95
CA LEU A 95 11.34 2.81 -10.32
C LEU A 95 10.94 1.84 -9.19
N ILE A 96 10.65 2.34 -7.99
CA ILE A 96 10.18 1.51 -6.87
C ILE A 96 8.75 1.06 -7.16
N LYS A 97 8.63 -0.14 -7.73
CA LYS A 97 7.36 -0.83 -8.01
C LYS A 97 7.09 -1.91 -6.97
N LYS A 98 5.95 -2.60 -7.10
CA LYS A 98 5.56 -3.73 -6.26
C LYS A 98 6.68 -4.77 -6.13
N CYS A 99 7.18 -4.95 -4.91
CA CYS A 99 8.20 -5.94 -4.61
C CYS A 99 7.70 -7.36 -4.89
N LYS A 100 8.57 -8.21 -5.46
CA LYS A 100 8.27 -9.62 -5.82
C LYS A 100 8.74 -10.63 -4.78
N CYS A 101 9.25 -10.20 -3.62
CA CYS A 101 9.67 -11.09 -2.55
C CYS A 101 8.51 -11.97 -2.07
N LYS A 102 8.75 -13.29 -1.98
CA LYS A 102 7.75 -14.28 -1.51
C LYS A 102 7.21 -13.94 -0.11
N ASN A 103 8.03 -13.34 0.75
CA ASN A 103 7.66 -12.92 2.08
C ASN A 103 6.51 -11.88 2.08
N LEU A 104 6.54 -10.88 1.20
CA LEU A 104 5.48 -9.86 1.14
C LEU A 104 4.10 -10.46 0.76
N ALA A 105 4.09 -11.54 -0.01
CA ALA A 105 2.87 -12.23 -0.44
C ALA A 105 2.27 -13.16 0.63
N LEU A 106 3.10 -13.74 1.52
CA LEU A 106 2.64 -14.60 2.61
C LEU A 106 2.05 -13.79 3.77
N PHE A 107 2.59 -12.60 4.05
CA PHE A 107 2.06 -11.73 5.11
C PHE A 107 0.71 -11.09 4.77
N ARG A 108 0.24 -11.18 3.51
CA ARG A 108 -1.14 -10.85 3.14
C ARG A 108 -2.16 -11.90 3.61
N ARG A 109 -1.74 -13.11 4.01
CA ARG A 109 -2.64 -14.24 4.32
C ARG A 109 -2.86 -14.54 5.80
N SER A 110 -2.10 -13.92 6.71
CA SER A 110 -2.19 -14.23 8.15
C SER A 110 -3.32 -13.50 8.89
N THR A 111 -4.06 -12.60 8.25
CA THR A 111 -5.27 -11.99 8.81
C THR A 111 -6.49 -12.78 8.39
N LYS A 112 -7.14 -13.47 9.34
CA LYS A 112 -8.53 -13.91 9.18
C LYS A 112 -9.37 -12.68 8.77
N PRO A 113 -10.28 -12.78 7.79
CA PRO A 113 -11.08 -11.63 7.38
C PRO A 113 -12.10 -11.29 8.47
N SER A 114 -11.80 -10.29 9.30
CA SER A 114 -12.85 -9.48 9.92
C SER A 114 -13.32 -8.46 8.88
N ALA A 115 -14.64 -8.32 8.77
CA ALA A 115 -15.33 -7.68 7.67
C ALA A 115 -14.84 -6.26 7.33
N LEU A 116 -14.84 -5.98 6.02
CA LEU A 116 -14.94 -4.69 5.35
C LEU A 116 -13.72 -3.74 5.37
N ARG A 117 -12.87 -3.88 4.35
CA ARG A 117 -12.35 -2.76 3.54
C ARG A 117 -11.79 -3.30 2.23
N ASP A 118 -12.65 -3.39 1.22
CA ASP A 118 -12.31 -3.80 -0.13
C ASP A 118 -11.54 -2.66 -0.84
N TYR A 119 -10.21 -2.78 -0.88
CA TYR A 119 -9.34 -2.01 -1.79
C TYR A 119 -8.68 -2.93 -2.84
N SER A 120 -9.32 -4.07 -3.11
CA SER A 120 -8.85 -5.10 -4.05
C SER A 120 -8.95 -4.69 -5.52
N GLY A 121 -9.71 -3.62 -5.83
CA GLY A 121 -9.92 -3.14 -7.20
C GLY A 121 -8.72 -2.42 -7.85
N PHE A 122 -7.76 -1.91 -7.07
CA PHE A 122 -6.62 -1.16 -7.63
C PHE A 122 -5.46 -2.06 -8.09
N ASP A 123 -5.24 -3.20 -7.41
CA ASP A 123 -4.19 -4.18 -7.75
C ASP A 123 -4.42 -4.81 -9.16
N ALA A 124 -5.68 -4.86 -9.64
CA ALA A 124 -6.04 -5.44 -10.94
C ALA A 124 -5.75 -4.53 -12.15
N LEU A 125 -5.63 -3.22 -11.94
CA LEU A 125 -5.37 -2.24 -13.02
C LEU A 125 -3.88 -2.08 -13.30
N PHE A 126 -3.01 -2.22 -12.29
CA PHE A 126 -1.56 -2.12 -12.47
C PHE A 126 -0.92 -3.33 -13.15
N ASN A 127 -1.56 -4.50 -13.09
CA ASN A 127 -1.02 -5.73 -13.65
C ASN A 127 -1.19 -5.83 -15.19
N GLN A 128 -1.90 -4.89 -15.81
CA GLN A 128 -2.13 -4.89 -17.27
C GLN A 128 -1.00 -4.22 -18.08
N ASN A 129 -0.10 -3.46 -17.44
CA ASN A 129 0.89 -2.64 -18.15
C ASN A 129 2.26 -3.31 -18.38
N ASP A 130 2.46 -4.59 -18.03
CA ASP A 130 3.76 -5.28 -18.16
C ASP A 130 3.79 -6.40 -19.23
N VAL A 131 2.86 -6.44 -20.19
CA VAL A 131 2.94 -7.38 -21.33
C VAL A 131 2.72 -6.66 -22.66
N SER A 132 3.74 -5.96 -23.14
CA SER A 132 3.90 -5.65 -24.56
C SER A 132 5.23 -6.20 -25.03
N SER A 133 5.21 -7.45 -25.54
CA SER A 133 6.09 -7.97 -26.61
C SER A 133 5.98 -9.50 -26.66
N ARG A 134 5.16 -10.02 -27.59
CA ARG A 134 5.37 -11.24 -28.38
C ARG A 134 4.16 -11.49 -29.29
N ASN A 135 4.36 -11.25 -30.59
CA ASN A 135 3.54 -11.76 -31.70
C ASN A 135 3.58 -13.31 -31.70
N VAL A 136 2.43 -14.01 -31.85
CA VAL A 136 2.15 -15.06 -32.86
C VAL A 136 0.63 -15.39 -32.92
N ASN A 137 0.02 -15.19 -34.10
CA ASN A 137 -1.11 -15.85 -34.80
C ASN A 137 -2.47 -16.22 -34.17
N MET A 138 -3.51 -15.73 -34.89
CA MET A 138 -4.79 -16.35 -35.34
C MET A 138 -5.35 -17.58 -34.60
N ALA A 139 -6.54 -17.43 -33.99
CA ALA A 139 -7.82 -18.03 -34.43
C ALA A 139 -8.92 -17.90 -33.35
N ASN A 140 -10.18 -17.80 -33.80
CA ASN A 140 -11.47 -17.93 -33.09
C ASN A 140 -12.07 -16.74 -32.30
N GLN A 141 -13.13 -16.16 -32.89
CA GLN A 141 -14.22 -15.45 -32.21
C GLN A 141 -15.18 -16.44 -31.53
N PRO A 142 -15.92 -16.03 -30.48
CA PRO A 142 -17.37 -15.96 -30.66
C PRO A 142 -18.12 -14.82 -29.90
N SER A 143 -19.13 -14.27 -30.61
CA SER A 143 -20.46 -13.72 -30.24
C SER A 143 -20.75 -13.00 -28.91
N VAL A 144 -21.30 -11.78 -29.06
CA VAL A 144 -21.92 -10.89 -28.04
C VAL A 144 -23.40 -11.24 -27.80
N PRO A 145 -23.90 -11.22 -26.56
CA PRO A 145 -25.32 -11.03 -26.28
C PRO A 145 -25.60 -9.60 -25.74
N GLN A 146 -26.57 -8.93 -26.36
CA GLN A 146 -27.19 -7.71 -25.87
C GLN A 146 -28.20 -8.03 -24.77
N HIS A 147 -28.21 -7.29 -23.66
CA HIS A 147 -29.45 -6.96 -22.95
C HIS A 147 -29.23 -5.76 -22.02
N GLY A 148 -29.91 -4.66 -22.34
CA GLY A 148 -30.04 -3.51 -21.45
C GLY A 148 -31.19 -3.68 -20.48
N SER A 149 -31.02 -3.17 -19.27
CA SER A 149 -32.10 -2.86 -18.35
C SER A 149 -31.78 -1.54 -17.64
N GLN A 150 -32.65 -0.55 -17.84
CA GLN A 150 -32.57 0.75 -17.17
C GLN A 150 -32.82 0.58 -15.67
N VAL A 151 -32.01 1.25 -14.85
CA VAL A 151 -32.21 1.34 -13.41
C VAL A 151 -32.89 2.68 -13.11
N GLN A 152 -34.12 2.64 -12.60
CA GLN A 152 -34.89 3.81 -12.22
C GLN A 152 -34.62 4.18 -10.75
N LEU A 153 -34.02 5.35 -10.52
CA LEU A 153 -33.85 5.94 -9.20
C LEU A 153 -35.21 6.48 -8.69
N ARG A 154 -35.66 6.00 -7.53
CA ARG A 154 -36.71 6.68 -6.75
C ARG A 154 -36.04 7.47 -5.63
N LEU A 155 -36.26 8.79 -5.63
CA LEU A 155 -35.97 9.66 -4.48
C LEU A 155 -36.91 9.29 -3.33
N LEU A 156 -36.35 9.07 -2.15
CA LEU A 156 -37.11 9.07 -0.90
C LEU A 156 -37.26 10.51 -0.46
N ASN A 157 -38.48 11.04 -0.56
CA ASN A 157 -38.85 12.33 -0.01
C ASN A 157 -39.59 12.13 1.32
N GLU A 158 -39.31 13.06 2.23
CA GLU A 158 -39.84 13.26 3.58
C GLU A 158 -41.33 12.93 3.80
N GLN A 159 -41.59 12.10 4.81
CA GLN A 159 -42.43 12.39 6.00
C GLN A 159 -42.48 11.20 6.96
#